data_AF-A0A5Q2TMP1-F1
#
_entry.id   AF-A0A5Q2TMP1-F1
#
_cell.length_a   1.000
_cell.length_b   1.000
_cell.length_c   1.000
_cell.angle_alpha   90.00
_cell.angle_beta   90.00
_cell.angle_gamma   90.00
#
_symmetry.space_group_name_H-M   'P 1'
#
loop_
_entity.id
_entity.type
_entity.pdbx_description
1 polymer ?
#
loop_
_entity_poly.entity_id
_entity_poly.type
_entity_poly.pdbx_seq_one_letter_code
_entity_poly.pdbx_strand_id
1 'polypeptide(L)' 'MSNSEIDVELLLQRIEVMRSELVDIGFRDGLTAPSTLKYSELLDEQIKVYQKLKSDR' A
#
# COMPACT_ATOMS: atom_id res chain seq x y z
N MET A 1 10.45 9.97 -19.61
CA MET A 1 9.62 9.19 -18.68
C MET A 1 8.28 9.01 -19.33
N SER A 2 7.84 7.76 -19.53
CA SER A 2 6.48 7.51 -20.02
C SER A 2 5.48 7.75 -18.89
N ASN A 3 4.25 8.18 -19.20
CA ASN A 3 3.21 8.38 -18.16
C ASN A 3 3.04 7.14 -17.26
N SER A 4 3.24 5.94 -17.81
CA SER A 4 3.17 4.70 -17.02
C SER A 4 4.31 4.51 -16.02
N GLU A 5 5.49 5.10 -16.23
CA GLU A 5 6.58 5.09 -15.24
C GLU A 5 6.23 5.99 -14.05
N ILE A 6 5.66 7.16 -14.33
CA ILE A 6 5.24 8.13 -13.31
C ILE A 6 4.09 7.55 -12.48
N ASP A 7 3.13 6.87 -13.11
CA ASP A 7 1.99 6.24 -12.42
C ASP A 7 2.45 5.13 -11.45
N VAL A 8 3.46 4.34 -11.84
CA VAL A 8 4.03 3.28 -10.99
C VAL A 8 4.80 3.85 -9.80
N GLU A 9 5.54 4.94 -10.01
CA GLU A 9 6.30 5.61 -8.94
C GLU A 9 5.36 6.26 -7.91
N LEU A 10 4.30 6.92 -8.36
CA LEU A 10 3.27 7.48 -7.48
C LEU A 10 2.55 6.38 -6.68
N LEU A 11 2.26 5.24 -7.30
CA LEU A 11 1.65 4.11 -6.59
C LEU A 11 2.59 3.53 -5.52
N LEU A 12 3.90 3.43 -5.82
CA LEU A 12 4.89 3.00 -4.85
C LEU A 12 4.98 3.96 -3.65
N GLN A 13 5.02 5.27 -3.90
CA GLN A 13 5.02 6.27 -2.83
C GLN A 13 3.78 6.14 -1.95
N ARG A 14 2.60 5.94 -2.56
CA ARG A 14 1.35 5.71 -1.82
C ARG A 14 1.44 4.46 -0.94
N ILE A 15 2.00 3.36 -1.44
CA ILE A 15 2.18 2.13 -0.66
C ILE A 15 3.08 2.36 0.56
N GLU A 16 4.16 3.12 0.43
CA GLU A 16 5.06 3.42 1.56
C GLU A 16 4.42 4.34 2.60
N VAL A 17 3.59 5.31 2.18
CA VAL A 17 2.76 6.09 3.10
C VAL A 17 1.80 5.19 3.87
N MET A 18 1.08 4.31 3.15
CA MET A 18 0.14 3.38 3.79
C MET A 18 0.85 2.40 4.73
N ARG A 19 2.07 1.96 4.43
CA ARG A 19 2.87 1.12 5.36
C ARG A 19 3.14 1.84 6.68
N SER A 20 3.52 3.11 6.61
CA SER A 20 3.78 3.91 7.81
C SER A 20 2.50 4.09 8.63
N GLU A 21 1.38 4.41 7.97
CA GLU A 21 0.08 4.53 8.63
C GLU A 21 -0.38 3.22 9.28
N LEU A 22 -0.17 2.07 8.63
CA LEU A 22 -0.51 0.76 9.19
C LEU A 22 0.25 0.47 10.49
N VAL A 23 1.54 0.83 10.54
CA VAL A 23 2.36 0.70 11.74
C VAL A 23 1.80 1.59 12.86
N ASP A 24 1.47 2.84 12.55
CA ASP A 24 0.89 3.77 13.54
C ASP A 24 -0.48 3.28 14.05
N ILE A 25 -1.33 2.77 13.17
CA ILE A 25 -2.62 2.16 13.53
C ILE A 25 -2.39 0.93 14.41
N GLY A 26 -1.43 0.06 14.05
CA GLY A 26 -1.08 -1.13 14.81
C GLY A 26 -0.56 -0.82 16.21
N PHE A 27 0.22 0.26 16.37
CA PHE A 27 0.67 0.74 17.67
C PHE A 27 -0.46 1.33 18.51
N ARG A 28 -1.37 2.09 17.89
CA ARG A 28 -2.44 2.80 18.60
C ARG A 28 -3.60 1.87 18.98
N ASP A 29 -4.04 1.03 18.05
CA ASP A 29 -5.26 0.23 18.17
C ASP A 29 -4.95 -1.24 18.49
N GLY A 30 -3.73 -1.70 18.20
CA GLY A 30 -3.29 -3.09 18.34
C GLY A 30 -3.26 -3.83 17.00
N LEU A 31 -2.30 -4.75 16.83
CA LEU A 31 -2.07 -5.46 15.56
C LEU A 31 -3.26 -6.28 15.07
N THR A 32 -4.10 -6.77 15.98
CA THR A 32 -5.28 -7.58 15.68
C THR A 32 -6.59 -6.80 15.73
N ALA A 33 -6.52 -5.47 15.90
CA ALA A 33 -7.72 -4.65 15.93
C ALA A 33 -8.42 -4.66 14.57
N PRO A 34 -9.76 -4.60 14.51
CA PRO A 34 -10.49 -4.54 13.25
C PRO A 34 -10.04 -3.39 12.34
N SER A 35 -9.62 -2.25 12.91
CA SER A 35 -9.07 -1.11 12.17
C SER A 35 -7.76 -1.48 11.48
N THR A 36 -6.83 -2.09 12.21
CA THR A 36 -5.53 -2.56 11.69
C THR A 36 -5.70 -3.61 10.60
N LEU A 37 -6.58 -4.60 10.84
CA LEU A 37 -6.86 -5.65 9.86
C LEU A 37 -7.46 -5.06 8.57
N LYS A 38 -8.50 -4.23 8.69
CA LYS A 38 -9.12 -3.57 7.53
C LYS A 38 -8.11 -2.71 6.76
N TYR A 39 -7.24 -2.00 7.46
CA TYR A 39 -6.22 -1.18 6.81
C TYR A 39 -5.16 -2.04 6.10
N SER A 40 -4.75 -3.17 6.70
CA SER A 40 -3.83 -4.11 6.06
C SER A 40 -4.40 -4.71 4.76
N GLU A 41 -5.70 -5.03 4.73
CA GLU A 41 -6.37 -5.51 3.51
C GLU A 41 -6.34 -4.44 2.39
N LEU A 42 -6.55 -3.17 2.72
CA LEU A 42 -6.46 -2.07 1.76
C LEU A 42 -5.04 -1.91 1.21
N LEU A 43 -4.03 -2.04 2.07
CA LEU A 43 -2.62 -2.00 1.66
C LEU A 43 -2.29 -3.16 0.72
N ASP A 44 -2.75 -4.36 1.01
CA ASP A 44 -2.56 -5.54 0.16
C ASP A 44 -3.14 -5.33 -1.25
N GLU A 45 -4.31 -4.71 -1.37
CA GLU A 45 -4.88 -4.39 -2.69
C GLU A 45 -4.03 -3.40 -3.49
N GLN A 46 -3.46 -2.37 -2.85
CA GLN A 46 -2.54 -1.46 -3.54
C GLN A 46 -1.27 -2.18 -4.01
N ILE A 47 -0.71 -3.06 -3.17
CA ILE A 47 0.46 -3.88 -3.51
C ILE A 47 0.16 -4.79 -4.69
N LYS A 48 -1.01 -5.43 -4.75
CA LYS A 48 -1.43 -6.28 -5.88
C LYS A 48 -1.50 -5.48 -7.18
N VAL A 49 -2.04 -4.26 -7.14
CA VAL A 49 -2.09 -3.38 -8.32
C VAL A 49 -0.66 -3.06 -8.78
N TYR A 50 0.23 -2.68 -7.86
CA TYR A 50 1.63 -2.39 -8.17
C TYR A 50 2.35 -3.59 -8.78
N GLN A 51 2.17 -4.78 -8.21
CA GLN A 51 2.76 -6.02 -8.71
C GLN A 51 2.29 -6.35 -10.13
N LYS A 52 1.00 -6.18 -10.43
CA LYS A 52 0.47 -6.38 -11.79
C LYS A 52 1.12 -5.43 -12.79
N LEU A 53 1.15 -4.14 -12.46
CA LEU A 53 1.78 -3.12 -13.33
C LEU A 53 3.28 -3.37 -13.57
N LYS A 54 3.98 -3.97 -12.59
CA LYS A 54 5.39 -4.32 -12.72
C LYS A 54 5.61 -5.61 -13.52
N SER A 55 4.70 -6.58 -13.42
CA SER A 55 4.77 -7.85 -14.16
C SER A 55 4.33 -7.73 -15.63
N ASP A 56 3.50 -6.73 -15.96
CA ASP A 56 3.04 -6.45 -17.32
C ASP A 56 4.07 -5.64 -18.16
N ARG A 57 5.29 -5.44 -17.63
CA ARG A 57 6.42 -4.75 -18.27
C ARG A 57 7.56 -5.72 -18.57
#